data_AF-I3SSF7-F1
#
_entry.id   AF-I3SSF7-F1
#
_cell.length_a   1.000
_cell.length_b   1.000
_cell.length_c   1.000
_cell.angle_alpha   90.00
_cell.angle_beta   90.00
_cell.angle_gamma   90.00
#
_symmetry.space_group_name_H-M   'P 1'
#
loop_
_entity.id
_entity.type
_entity.pdbx_description
1 polymer ?
#
loop_
_entity_poly.entity_id
_entity_poly.type
_entity_poly.pdbx_seq_one_letter_code
_entity_poly.pdbx_strand_id
1 'polypeptide(L)'
;MNPKILILFALLLNLTSKSFQNPNPKPPKSTPSSAHIELTNYGFPVGLLPDTTVLGFAVNQTSGDFSVRLGGACRITLPPDNYVATYSNTITGKIVKGRIAELNGIRVRAFFQWWSITGIRSSGDNIVFEVGMVTAKYPSKNFDDSPACEGQRSSS
;
A
#
# COMPACT_ATOMS: atom_id res chain seq x y z
N MET A 1 54.07 31.07 5.67
CA MET A 1 54.23 32.32 6.45
C MET A 1 53.02 33.20 6.17
N ASN A 2 52.24 33.68 7.11
CA ASN A 2 52.12 33.44 8.55
C ASN A 2 50.75 34.05 8.95
N PRO A 3 50.28 33.87 10.20
CA PRO A 3 48.96 33.39 10.52
C PRO A 3 48.21 34.43 11.40
N LYS A 4 47.22 33.96 12.16
CA LYS A 4 46.57 34.63 13.30
C LYS A 4 45.43 35.56 12.90
N ILE A 5 44.20 35.05 13.04
CA ILE A 5 43.32 35.54 14.10
C ILE A 5 42.50 34.33 14.59
N LEU A 6 42.86 33.94 15.81
CA LEU A 6 42.12 33.06 16.68
C LEU A 6 41.09 33.95 17.41
N ILE A 7 39.81 33.78 17.13
CA ILE A 7 38.76 34.18 18.07
C ILE A 7 37.90 32.95 18.34
N LEU A 8 38.16 32.36 19.49
CA LEU A 8 37.18 31.60 20.28
C LEU A 8 35.91 32.45 20.41
N PHE A 9 34.76 31.90 20.01
CA PHE A 9 33.53 32.14 20.76
C PHE A 9 32.77 30.82 20.90
N ALA A 10 32.39 30.59 22.15
CA ALA A 10 31.84 29.37 22.68
C ALA A 10 30.36 29.18 22.31
N LEU A 11 29.93 27.92 22.40
CA LEU A 11 28.56 27.45 22.65
C LEU A 11 27.40 28.35 22.14
N LEU A 12 26.85 27.95 21.01
CA LEU A 12 25.38 27.86 20.90
C LEU A 12 25.07 26.43 20.46
N LEU A 13 24.74 25.59 21.45
CA LEU A 13 23.91 24.40 21.21
C LEU A 13 22.58 24.91 20.64
N ASN A 14 22.50 25.04 19.32
CA ASN A 14 21.21 25.16 18.66
C ASN A 14 20.61 23.76 18.63
N LEU A 15 19.56 23.62 19.45
CA LEU A 15 18.81 22.39 19.63
C LEU A 15 18.50 21.77 18.26
N THR A 16 19.12 20.63 17.97
CA THR A 16 18.51 19.71 17.02
C THR A 16 17.19 19.30 17.68
N SER A 17 16.08 19.90 17.25
CA SER A 17 14.76 19.34 17.48
C SER A 17 14.73 18.00 16.74
N LYS A 18 15.30 16.96 17.35
CA LYS A 18 14.84 15.60 17.09
C LYS A 18 13.42 15.61 17.61
N SER A 19 12.48 15.91 16.72
CA SER A 19 11.11 15.47 16.91
C SER A 19 11.25 13.98 17.16
N PHE A 20 11.13 13.58 18.42
CA PHE A 20 10.78 12.22 18.75
C PHE A 20 9.40 12.04 18.15
N GLN A 21 9.35 11.64 16.88
CA GLN A 21 8.19 10.93 16.37
C GLN A 21 8.17 9.65 17.18
N ASN A 22 7.46 9.73 18.30
CA ASN A 22 7.04 8.57 19.06
C ASN A 22 6.44 7.62 18.02
N PRO A 23 6.99 6.40 17.82
CA PRO A 23 6.38 5.47 16.89
C PRO A 23 4.97 5.25 17.41
N ASN A 24 3.99 5.82 16.70
CA ASN A 24 2.60 5.62 17.01
C ASN A 24 2.41 4.10 17.12
N PRO A 25 1.78 3.57 18.19
CA PRO A 25 1.62 2.13 18.34
C PRO A 25 1.07 1.58 17.04
N LYS A 26 1.86 0.72 16.37
CA LYS A 26 1.43 0.06 15.14
C LYS A 26 0.13 -0.65 15.53
N PRO A 27 -1.01 -0.35 14.89
CA PRO A 27 -2.27 -0.99 15.25
C PRO A 27 -2.05 -2.52 15.26
N PRO A 28 -2.68 -3.25 16.19
CA PRO A 28 -2.49 -4.68 16.30
C PRO A 28 -2.71 -5.31 14.92
N LYS A 29 -1.71 -6.07 14.44
CA LYS A 29 -1.79 -6.75 13.14
C LYS A 29 -3.06 -7.59 13.13
N SER A 30 -4.01 -7.27 12.25
CA SER A 30 -5.23 -8.08 12.16
C SER A 30 -4.89 -9.44 11.55
N THR A 31 -5.65 -10.47 11.93
CA THR A 31 -5.49 -11.82 11.38
C THR A 31 -5.87 -11.80 9.90
N PRO A 32 -5.02 -12.30 8.97
CA PRO A 32 -5.32 -12.32 7.55
C PRO A 32 -6.67 -13.00 7.24
N SER A 33 -7.51 -12.33 6.44
CA SER A 33 -8.79 -12.89 5.99
C SER A 33 -8.60 -13.96 4.90
N SER A 34 -9.69 -14.65 4.53
CA SER A 34 -9.66 -15.61 3.41
C SER A 34 -9.21 -14.99 2.08
N ALA A 35 -9.55 -13.72 1.83
CA ALA A 35 -9.08 -12.98 0.66
C ALA A 35 -7.55 -12.79 0.66
N HIS A 36 -6.98 -12.49 1.83
CA HIS A 36 -5.55 -12.31 2.01
C HIS A 36 -4.79 -13.62 1.77
N ILE A 37 -5.32 -14.72 2.29
CA ILE A 37 -4.77 -16.07 2.08
C ILE A 37 -4.83 -16.44 0.60
N GLU A 38 -5.98 -16.26 -0.06
CA GLU A 38 -6.11 -16.63 -1.46
C GLU A 38 -5.22 -15.78 -2.37
N LEU A 39 -5.13 -14.47 -2.13
CA LEU A 39 -4.21 -13.59 -2.84
C LEU A 39 -2.76 -14.11 -2.76
N THR A 40 -2.37 -14.59 -1.58
CA THR A 40 -1.05 -15.20 -1.36
C THR A 40 -0.87 -16.51 -2.14
N ASN A 41 -1.91 -17.35 -2.22
CA ASN A 41 -1.89 -18.59 -3.03
C ASN A 41 -1.64 -18.32 -4.53
N TYR A 42 -2.08 -17.15 -5.03
CA TYR A 42 -1.80 -16.70 -6.39
C TYR A 42 -0.42 -16.02 -6.56
N GLY A 43 0.40 -15.96 -5.53
CA GLY A 43 1.78 -15.45 -5.61
C GLY A 43 1.91 -13.93 -5.43
N PHE A 44 0.96 -13.33 -4.71
CA PHE A 44 0.96 -11.91 -4.37
C PHE A 44 1.19 -11.69 -2.87
N PRO A 45 1.81 -10.57 -2.48
CA PRO A 45 1.99 -10.24 -1.08
C PRO A 45 0.66 -9.80 -0.44
N VAL A 46 0.52 -10.09 0.85
CA VAL A 46 -0.72 -9.91 1.60
C VAL A 46 -1.19 -8.45 1.62
N GLY A 47 -0.26 -7.50 1.70
CA GLY A 47 -0.55 -6.07 1.83
C GLY A 47 -0.94 -5.34 0.56
N LEU A 48 -1.21 -6.07 -0.53
CA LEU A 48 -1.96 -5.49 -1.65
C LEU A 48 -3.43 -5.26 -1.32
N LEU A 49 -3.95 -5.94 -0.28
CA LEU A 49 -5.27 -5.68 0.28
C LEU A 49 -5.13 -4.95 1.62
N PRO A 50 -6.03 -3.98 1.90
CA PRO A 50 -6.02 -3.25 3.16
C PRO A 50 -6.52 -4.11 4.31
N ASP A 51 -6.05 -3.80 5.52
CA ASP A 51 -6.32 -4.53 6.78
C ASP A 51 -7.76 -4.33 7.34
N THR A 52 -8.69 -3.94 6.48
CA THR A 52 -10.09 -3.65 6.83
C THR A 52 -10.90 -4.95 6.86
N THR A 53 -12.09 -4.91 7.46
CA THR A 53 -13.04 -6.02 7.41
C THR A 53 -13.39 -6.37 5.96
N VAL A 54 -12.76 -7.42 5.45
CA VAL A 54 -13.15 -8.07 4.20
C VAL A 54 -14.40 -8.88 4.48
N LEU A 55 -15.52 -8.49 3.89
CA LEU A 55 -16.81 -9.15 4.07
C LEU A 55 -16.96 -10.41 3.23
N GLY A 56 -16.20 -10.53 2.13
CA GLY A 56 -16.27 -11.70 1.28
C GLY A 56 -15.23 -11.72 0.17
N PHE A 57 -14.93 -12.93 -0.27
CA PHE A 57 -14.06 -13.22 -1.39
C PHE A 57 -14.67 -14.34 -2.21
N ALA A 58 -14.63 -14.21 -3.53
CA ALA A 58 -15.01 -15.27 -4.45
C ALA A 58 -14.05 -15.29 -5.63
N VAL A 59 -13.66 -16.49 -6.07
CA VAL A 59 -12.90 -16.71 -7.30
C VAL A 59 -13.50 -17.87 -8.07
N ASN A 60 -13.75 -17.67 -9.35
CA ASN A 60 -14.08 -18.75 -10.27
C ASN A 60 -12.76 -19.41 -10.71
N GLN A 61 -12.54 -20.65 -10.27
CA GLN A 61 -11.29 -21.36 -10.56
C GLN A 61 -11.07 -21.67 -12.04
N THR A 62 -12.14 -21.69 -12.84
CA THR A 62 -12.07 -21.96 -14.28
C THR A 62 -11.78 -20.69 -15.08
N SER A 63 -12.49 -19.59 -14.81
CA SER A 63 -12.34 -18.34 -15.57
C SER A 63 -11.32 -17.37 -14.98
N GLY A 64 -10.95 -17.55 -13.71
CA GLY A 64 -10.12 -16.63 -12.94
C GLY A 64 -10.86 -15.37 -12.47
N ASP A 65 -12.15 -15.23 -12.75
CA ASP A 65 -12.91 -14.05 -12.30
C ASP A 65 -12.98 -14.04 -10.77
N PHE A 66 -12.50 -12.95 -10.16
CA PHE A 66 -12.54 -12.78 -8.71
C PHE A 66 -13.29 -11.51 -8.30
N SER A 67 -13.79 -11.54 -7.06
CA SER A 67 -14.32 -10.36 -6.39
C SER A 67 -13.92 -10.34 -4.91
N VAL A 68 -13.63 -9.15 -4.41
CA VAL A 68 -13.41 -8.87 -2.99
C VAL A 68 -14.44 -7.84 -2.54
N ARG A 69 -15.18 -8.12 -1.48
CA ARG A 69 -16.11 -7.19 -0.86
C ARG A 69 -15.53 -6.67 0.45
N LEU A 70 -15.36 -5.36 0.54
CA LEU A 70 -14.92 -4.69 1.76
C LEU A 70 -16.13 -4.25 2.60
N GLY A 71 -15.90 -3.88 3.85
CA GLY A 71 -16.92 -3.27 4.72
C GLY A 71 -17.29 -1.83 4.34
N GLY A 72 -16.51 -1.22 3.46
CA GLY A 72 -16.74 0.12 2.94
C GLY A 72 -15.61 0.53 1.98
N ALA A 73 -15.75 1.69 1.35
CA ALA A 73 -14.66 2.28 0.61
C ALA A 73 -13.49 2.58 1.56
N CYS A 74 -12.27 2.34 1.08
CA CYS A 74 -11.07 2.48 1.90
C CYS A 74 -10.04 3.37 1.24
N ARG A 75 -9.40 4.26 2.02
CA ARG A 75 -8.30 5.09 1.55
C ARG A 75 -7.03 4.67 2.29
N ILE A 76 -5.93 4.53 1.59
CA ILE A 76 -4.63 4.19 2.16
C ILE A 76 -3.54 5.02 1.50
N THR A 77 -2.41 5.15 2.18
CA THR A 77 -1.18 5.71 1.62
C THR A 77 -0.24 4.55 1.32
N LEU A 78 0.09 4.36 0.04
CA LEU A 78 0.95 3.26 -0.41
C LEU A 78 2.43 3.57 -0.13
N PRO A 79 3.16 2.69 0.58
CA PRO A 79 4.62 2.77 0.67
C PRO A 79 5.28 2.39 -0.66
N PRO A 80 6.46 2.94 -1.00
CA PRO A 80 7.27 3.90 -0.24
C PRO A 80 7.01 5.37 -0.62
N ASP A 81 6.39 5.64 -1.77
CA ASP A 81 6.31 6.98 -2.37
C ASP A 81 5.12 7.82 -1.87
N ASN A 82 4.39 7.31 -0.88
CA ASN A 82 3.24 7.96 -0.25
C ASN A 82 2.12 8.33 -1.25
N TYR A 83 1.91 7.50 -2.27
CA TYR A 83 0.77 7.66 -3.17
C TYR A 83 -0.54 7.36 -2.45
N VAL A 84 -1.49 8.28 -2.51
CA VAL A 84 -2.83 8.04 -1.99
C VAL A 84 -3.57 7.09 -2.92
N ALA A 85 -3.98 5.94 -2.39
CA ALA A 85 -4.82 4.97 -3.07
C ALA A 85 -6.22 4.89 -2.44
N THR A 86 -7.21 4.64 -3.27
CA THR A 86 -8.59 4.39 -2.86
C THR A 86 -9.05 3.05 -3.40
N TYR A 87 -9.59 2.23 -2.49
CA TYR A 87 -10.22 0.96 -2.74
C TYR A 87 -11.73 1.16 -2.65
N SER A 88 -12.43 0.66 -3.65
CA SER A 88 -13.89 0.67 -3.70
C SER A 88 -14.44 -0.42 -2.80
N ASN A 89 -15.73 -0.34 -2.47
CA ASN A 89 -16.41 -1.35 -1.67
C ASN A 89 -16.36 -2.76 -2.31
N THR A 90 -16.26 -2.82 -3.63
CA THR A 90 -16.09 -4.06 -4.38
C THR A 90 -14.93 -3.90 -5.34
N ILE A 91 -14.03 -4.86 -5.30
CA ILE A 91 -12.87 -4.98 -6.17
C ILE A 91 -13.10 -6.22 -7.04
N THR A 92 -12.87 -6.11 -8.33
CA THR A 92 -13.06 -7.21 -9.27
C THR A 92 -11.89 -7.32 -10.23
N GLY A 93 -11.72 -8.48 -10.85
CA GLY A 93 -10.81 -8.65 -11.98
C GLY A 93 -10.66 -10.13 -12.33
N LYS A 94 -9.61 -10.43 -13.08
CA LYS A 94 -9.19 -11.79 -13.43
C LYS A 94 -7.87 -12.10 -12.77
N ILE A 95 -7.84 -13.11 -11.91
CA ILE A 95 -6.63 -13.57 -11.20
C ILE A 95 -6.17 -14.91 -11.75
N VAL A 96 -4.87 -14.99 -12.02
CA VAL A 96 -4.12 -16.20 -12.28
C VAL A 96 -2.80 -16.13 -11.51
N LYS A 97 -2.05 -17.22 -11.46
CA LYS A 97 -0.78 -17.26 -10.74
C LYS A 97 0.17 -16.16 -11.23
N GLY A 98 0.51 -15.23 -10.34
CA GLY A 98 1.41 -14.10 -10.59
C GLY A 98 0.82 -12.96 -11.42
N ARG A 99 -0.48 -12.99 -11.80
CA ARG A 99 -1.10 -11.90 -12.57
C ARG A 99 -2.56 -11.65 -12.18
N ILE A 100 -2.88 -10.38 -11.95
CA ILE A 100 -4.23 -9.83 -11.89
C ILE A 100 -4.40 -8.92 -13.11
N ALA A 101 -5.46 -9.14 -13.89
CA ALA A 101 -5.83 -8.34 -15.05
C ALA A 101 -7.27 -7.83 -14.90
N GLU A 102 -7.66 -6.85 -15.73
CA GLU A 102 -9.01 -6.27 -15.74
C GLU A 102 -9.45 -5.78 -14.35
N LEU A 103 -8.48 -5.31 -13.56
CA LEU A 103 -8.69 -4.89 -12.19
C LEU A 103 -9.56 -3.64 -12.16
N ASN A 104 -10.60 -3.70 -11.34
CA ASN A 104 -11.47 -2.58 -11.05
C ASN A 104 -11.57 -2.38 -9.55
N GLY A 105 -11.81 -1.14 -9.15
CA GLY A 105 -12.06 -0.77 -7.76
C GLY A 105 -10.85 -0.16 -7.05
N ILE A 106 -9.65 -0.16 -7.65
CA ILE A 106 -8.46 0.48 -7.06
C ILE A 106 -8.01 1.66 -7.92
N ARG A 107 -7.85 2.82 -7.29
CA ARG A 107 -7.36 4.04 -7.94
C ARG A 107 -6.24 4.67 -7.12
N VAL A 108 -5.29 5.30 -7.80
CA VAL A 108 -4.19 6.05 -7.18
C VAL A 108 -4.21 7.50 -7.64
N ARG A 109 -3.81 8.42 -6.77
CA ARG A 109 -3.72 9.84 -7.09
C ARG A 109 -2.31 10.20 -7.54
N ALA A 110 -2.17 10.69 -8.76
CA ALA A 110 -0.90 11.19 -9.30
C ALA A 110 -1.17 12.34 -10.28
N PHE A 111 -0.27 13.33 -10.34
CA PHE A 111 -0.40 14.53 -11.19
C PHE A 111 -1.77 15.21 -11.07
N PHE A 112 -2.27 15.36 -9.83
CA PHE A 112 -3.57 15.92 -9.49
C PHE A 112 -4.81 15.14 -10.00
N GLN A 113 -4.63 14.01 -10.69
CA GLN A 113 -5.70 13.17 -11.25
C GLN A 113 -5.76 11.80 -10.57
N TRP A 114 -6.93 11.15 -10.64
CA TRP A 114 -7.14 9.76 -10.19
C TRP A 114 -7.01 8.76 -11.33
N TRP A 115 -6.04 7.87 -11.20
CA TRP A 115 -5.72 6.83 -12.18
C TRP A 115 -6.16 5.46 -11.69
N SER A 116 -6.76 4.66 -12.56
CA SER A 116 -7.15 3.29 -12.23
C SER A 116 -5.94 2.36 -12.30
N ILE A 117 -5.80 1.49 -11.31
CA ILE A 117 -4.93 0.33 -11.43
C ILE A 117 -5.71 -0.77 -12.16
N THR A 118 -5.28 -1.10 -13.37
CA THR A 118 -5.98 -2.05 -14.26
C THR A 118 -5.40 -3.46 -14.21
N GLY A 119 -4.25 -3.63 -13.55
CA GLY A 119 -3.60 -4.92 -13.42
C GLY A 119 -2.43 -4.88 -12.46
N ILE A 120 -2.03 -6.06 -11.98
CA ILE A 120 -0.90 -6.26 -11.08
C ILE A 120 -0.17 -7.53 -11.51
N ARG A 121 1.16 -7.48 -11.58
CA ARG A 121 2.00 -8.64 -11.91
C ARG A 121 3.03 -8.88 -10.82
N SER A 122 3.20 -10.13 -10.44
CA SER A 122 4.32 -10.59 -9.60
C SER A 122 5.47 -11.00 -10.51
N SER A 123 6.64 -10.37 -10.37
CA SER A 123 7.81 -10.55 -11.24
C SER A 123 9.09 -10.61 -10.42
N GLY A 124 9.50 -11.84 -10.09
CA GLY A 124 10.60 -12.08 -9.14
C GLY A 124 10.30 -11.43 -7.80
N ASP A 125 11.23 -10.64 -7.29
CA ASP A 125 11.08 -9.93 -6.01
C ASP A 125 10.31 -8.60 -6.13
N ASN A 126 9.55 -8.40 -7.20
CA ASN A 126 8.85 -7.15 -7.48
C ASN A 126 7.38 -7.35 -7.81
N ILE A 127 6.60 -6.33 -7.47
CA ILE A 127 5.24 -6.11 -7.95
C ILE A 127 5.24 -5.00 -9.00
N VAL A 128 4.59 -5.26 -10.12
CA VAL A 128 4.38 -4.31 -11.21
C VAL A 128 2.91 -3.96 -11.28
N PHE A 129 2.58 -2.70 -11.02
CA PHE A 129 1.23 -2.16 -11.18
C PHE A 129 1.05 -1.60 -12.58
N GLU A 130 -0.05 -1.95 -13.24
CA GLU A 130 -0.50 -1.35 -14.49
C GLU A 130 -1.45 -0.19 -14.13
N VAL A 131 -1.06 1.05 -14.45
CA VAL A 131 -1.78 2.27 -14.07
C VAL A 131 -2.11 3.07 -15.33
N GLY A 132 -3.35 2.98 -15.80
CA GLY A 132 -3.71 3.50 -17.12
C GLY A 132 -2.88 2.84 -18.24
N MET A 133 -2.04 3.64 -18.92
CA MET A 133 -1.16 3.16 -20.01
C MET A 133 0.31 2.96 -19.58
N VAL A 134 0.62 3.17 -18.29
CA VAL A 134 2.00 3.07 -17.76
C VAL A 134 2.11 1.95 -16.74
N THR A 135 3.35 1.60 -16.37
CA THR A 135 3.63 0.62 -15.33
C THR A 135 4.51 1.22 -14.24
N ALA A 136 4.24 0.85 -12.98
CA ALA A 136 5.08 1.20 -11.84
C ALA A 136 5.59 -0.07 -11.15
N LYS A 137 6.89 -0.15 -10.91
CA LYS A 137 7.56 -1.34 -10.35
C LYS A 137 8.07 -1.05 -8.94
N TYR A 138 7.73 -1.92 -8.00
CA TYR A 138 8.14 -1.82 -6.60
C TYR A 138 8.63 -3.17 -6.07
N PRO A 139 9.55 -3.19 -5.09
CA PRO A 139 9.89 -4.40 -4.37
C PRO A 139 8.67 -5.01 -3.66
N SER A 140 8.48 -6.33 -3.77
CA SER A 140 7.34 -7.03 -3.15
C SER A 140 7.29 -6.86 -1.64
N LYS A 141 8.46 -6.78 -0.99
CA LYS A 141 8.62 -6.56 0.46
C LYS A 141 7.93 -5.31 1.00
N ASN A 142 7.66 -4.32 0.15
CA ASN A 142 6.95 -3.11 0.57
C ASN A 142 5.47 -3.39 0.89
N PHE A 143 4.97 -4.56 0.50
CA PHE A 143 3.58 -4.97 0.65
C PHE A 143 3.45 -6.20 1.56
N ASP A 144 4.46 -6.51 2.39
CA ASP A 144 4.41 -7.65 3.31
C ASP A 144 3.42 -7.45 4.47
N ASP A 145 3.10 -6.20 4.81
CA ASP A 145 2.13 -5.84 5.83
C ASP A 145 0.91 -5.18 5.18
N SER A 146 -0.30 -5.59 5.57
CA SER A 146 -1.55 -4.96 5.13
C SER A 146 -1.71 -3.57 5.76
N PRO A 147 -1.94 -2.51 4.94
CA PRO A 147 -2.12 -1.16 5.46
C PRO A 147 -3.52 -1.01 6.08
N ALA A 148 -3.59 -0.38 7.25
CA ALA A 148 -4.85 -0.03 7.87
C ALA A 148 -5.59 1.02 7.02
N CYS A 149 -6.91 0.91 7.00
CA CYS A 149 -7.73 1.88 6.29
C CYS A 149 -7.75 3.25 6.98
N GLU A 150 -7.42 4.30 6.24
CA GLU A 150 -7.56 5.67 6.72
C GLU A 150 -9.03 6.09 6.74
N GLY A 151 -9.49 6.61 7.87
CA GLY A 151 -10.81 7.23 7.97
C GLY A 151 -11.97 6.27 8.20
N GLN A 152 -11.73 4.98 8.47
CA GLN A 152 -12.71 4.15 9.16
C GLN A 152 -12.91 4.75 10.56
N ARG A 153 -13.93 5.58 10.74
CA ARG A 153 -14.42 5.92 12.08
C ARG A 153 -14.92 4.61 12.67
N SER A 154 -14.22 4.09 13.67
CA SER A 154 -14.79 3.17 14.63
C SER A 154 -16.00 3.90 15.22
N SER A 155 -17.20 3.59 14.74
CA SER A 155 -18.42 3.99 15.45
C SER A 155 -18.33 3.34 16.83
N SER A 156 -17.99 4.17 17.82
CA SER A 156 -18.09 3.83 19.25
C SER A 156 -19.54 3.83 19.68
#